data_AF-A0A0F9RM23-F1
#
_entry.id   AF-A0A0F9RM23-F1
#
_cell.length_a   1.000
_cell.length_b   1.000
_cell.length_c   1.000
_cell.angle_alpha   90.00
_cell.angle_beta   90.00
_cell.angle_gamma   90.00
#
_symmetry.space_group_name_H-M   'P 1'
#
loop_
_entity.id
_entity.type
_entity.pdbx_description
1 polymer ?
#
loop_
_entity_poly.entity_id
_entity_poly.type
_entity_poly.pdbx_seq_one_letter_code
_entity_poly.pdbx_strand_id
1 'polypeptide(L)'
;MADITVLERDTHNRWRVAMHFPVPAGNNAAGVPWRGALVASGIGGTTVLPNGDGTGGTISAADKALIQSGALLEHVESVRLGAGNPQAAAEELYNSRKADKTAQLQARLNQYGRNVDVP
;
A
#
# COMPACT_ATOMS: atom_id res chain seq x y z
N MET A 1 -12.14 -8.29 1.76
CA MET A 1 -10.72 -7.91 1.66
C MET A 1 -10.31 -7.35 3.01
N ALA A 2 -9.17 -7.78 3.55
CA ALA A 2 -8.60 -7.13 4.72
C ALA A 2 -7.71 -5.99 4.21
N ASP A 3 -8.14 -4.74 4.39
CA ASP A 3 -7.34 -3.55 4.01
C ASP A 3 -6.00 -3.48 4.79
N ILE A 4 -5.86 -4.31 5.83
CA ILE A 4 -4.81 -4.25 6.84
C ILE A 4 -4.52 -5.65 7.37
N THR A 5 -3.24 -5.99 7.41
CA THR A 5 -2.73 -7.24 7.98
C THR A 5 -1.72 -6.93 9.08
N VAL A 6 -2.02 -7.32 10.31
CA VAL A 6 -1.06 -7.28 11.43
C VAL A 6 -0.20 -8.55 11.37
N LEU A 7 1.13 -8.38 11.36
CA LEU A 7 2.08 -9.48 11.15
C LEU A 7 2.64 -10.00 12.47
N GLU A 8 3.63 -9.31 13.00
CA GLU A 8 4.38 -9.74 14.18
C GLU A 8 4.72 -8.55 15.06
N ARG A 9 4.94 -8.82 16.34
CA ARG A 9 5.44 -7.84 17.30
C ARG A 9 6.97 -7.92 17.33
N ASP A 10 7.62 -6.80 17.06
CA ASP A 10 9.07 -6.66 17.14
C ASP A 10 9.58 -6.65 18.60
N THR A 11 10.90 -6.73 18.76
CA THR A 11 11.57 -6.72 20.06
C THR A 11 11.39 -5.43 20.85
N HIS A 12 10.90 -4.35 20.21
CA HIS A 12 10.66 -3.04 20.81
C HIS A 12 9.19 -2.79 21.14
N ASN A 13 8.38 -3.85 21.18
CA ASN A 13 6.94 -3.76 21.42
C ASN A 13 6.23 -2.89 20.35
N ARG A 14 6.61 -3.05 19.09
CA ARG A 14 5.91 -2.47 17.95
C ARG A 14 5.34 -3.58 17.10
N TRP A 15 4.17 -3.38 16.55
CA TRP A 15 3.56 -4.28 15.60
C TRP A 15 3.97 -3.88 14.19
N ARG A 16 4.40 -4.85 13.41
CA ARG A 16 4.58 -4.69 11.97
C ARG A 16 3.22 -4.88 11.30
N VAL A 17 2.78 -3.87 10.56
CA VAL A 17 1.47 -3.84 9.89
C VAL A 17 1.68 -3.61 8.41
N ALA A 18 1.03 -4.40 7.56
CA ALA A 18 0.90 -4.17 6.13
C ALA A 18 -0.48 -3.57 5.85
N MET A 19 -0.51 -2.39 5.23
CA MET A 19 -1.73 -1.68 4.84
C MET A 19 -1.83 -1.60 3.33
N HIS A 20 -3.03 -1.82 2.79
CA HIS A 20 -3.30 -1.79 1.36
C HIS A 20 -4.14 -0.56 1.02
N PHE A 21 -3.49 0.44 0.41
CA PHE A 21 -4.14 1.69 0.03
C PHE A 21 -4.65 1.62 -1.41
N PRO A 22 -5.90 2.03 -1.69
CA PRO A 22 -6.42 2.07 -3.04
C PRO A 22 -5.69 3.12 -3.87
N VAL A 23 -5.26 2.72 -5.06
CA VAL A 23 -4.64 3.61 -6.03
C VAL A 23 -5.73 4.26 -6.88
N PRO A 24 -5.72 5.59 -7.06
CA PRO A 24 -6.70 6.29 -7.88
C PRO A 24 -6.84 5.68 -9.27
N ALA A 25 -8.07 5.67 -9.77
CA ALA A 25 -8.33 5.39 -11.17
C ALA A 25 -7.90 6.59 -12.04
N GLY A 26 -7.75 6.36 -13.35
CA GLY A 26 -7.40 7.39 -14.32
C GLY A 26 -5.89 7.61 -14.46
N ASN A 27 -5.54 8.77 -15.01
CA ASN A 27 -4.18 9.10 -15.41
C ASN A 27 -3.58 10.18 -14.51
N ASN A 28 -2.25 10.17 -14.40
CA ASN A 28 -1.48 11.28 -13.84
C ASN A 28 -1.45 12.48 -14.81
N ALA A 29 -0.83 13.59 -14.40
CA ALA A 29 -0.72 14.78 -15.25
C ALA A 29 0.11 14.55 -16.53
N ALA A 30 0.91 13.48 -16.61
CA ALA A 30 1.64 13.08 -17.81
C ALA A 30 0.83 12.15 -18.75
N GLY A 31 -0.43 11.86 -18.44
CA GLY A 31 -1.28 10.99 -19.25
C GLY A 31 -1.06 9.49 -19.03
N VAL A 32 -0.23 9.09 -18.07
CA VAL A 32 0.04 7.69 -17.73
C VAL A 32 -0.95 7.21 -16.67
N PRO A 33 -1.58 6.02 -16.82
CA PRO A 33 -2.45 5.46 -15.79
C PRO A 33 -1.73 5.32 -14.44
N TRP A 34 -2.33 5.80 -13.34
CA TRP A 34 -1.69 5.78 -12.01
C TRP A 34 -1.23 4.39 -11.58
N ARG A 35 -2.06 3.37 -11.82
CA ARG A 35 -1.75 1.97 -11.51
C ARG A 35 -0.54 1.47 -12.28
N GLY A 36 -0.45 1.80 -13.57
CA GLY A 36 0.70 1.48 -14.41
C GLY A 36 1.96 2.21 -13.97
N ALA A 37 1.85 3.52 -13.67
CA ALA A 37 2.96 4.31 -13.14
C ALA A 37 3.48 3.76 -11.80
N LEU A 38 2.59 3.28 -10.92
CA LEU A 38 2.97 2.69 -9.64
C LEU A 38 3.85 1.44 -9.83
N VAL A 39 3.42 0.51 -10.70
CA VAL A 39 4.18 -0.72 -10.96
C VAL A 39 5.47 -0.41 -11.72
N ALA A 40 5.41 0.42 -12.77
CA ALA A 40 6.57 0.75 -13.59
C ALA A 40 7.65 1.53 -12.83
N SER A 41 7.27 2.35 -11.84
CA SER A 41 8.21 3.07 -10.97
C SER A 41 8.90 2.20 -9.93
N GLY A 42 8.49 0.93 -9.77
CA GLY A 42 9.01 0.00 -8.76
C GLY A 42 8.55 0.30 -7.32
N ILE A 43 7.60 1.23 -7.12
CA ILE A 43 7.06 1.55 -5.79
C ILE A 43 6.01 0.52 -5.35
N GLY A 44 5.27 -0.07 -6.29
CA GLY A 44 4.25 -1.09 -6.02
C GLY A 44 4.42 -2.31 -6.92
N GLY A 45 3.39 -3.16 -6.98
CA GLY A 45 3.43 -4.39 -7.76
C GLY A 45 3.97 -5.61 -7.00
N THR A 46 4.45 -5.43 -5.77
CA THR A 46 5.00 -6.49 -4.92
C THR A 46 4.38 -6.45 -3.53
N THR A 47 4.38 -7.60 -2.85
CA THR A 47 3.91 -7.73 -1.47
C THR A 47 4.96 -8.47 -0.62
N VAL A 48 5.07 -8.10 0.64
CA VAL A 48 5.90 -8.81 1.63
C VAL A 48 5.15 -9.99 2.27
N LEU A 49 3.83 -10.08 2.06
CA LEU A 49 2.99 -11.09 2.68
C LEU A 49 3.17 -12.44 1.97
N PRO A 50 3.38 -13.54 2.70
CA PRO A 50 3.38 -14.88 2.12
C PRO A 50 1.99 -15.23 1.57
N ASN A 51 1.95 -16.05 0.52
CA ASN A 51 0.67 -16.50 -0.06
C ASN A 51 -0.14 -17.30 0.99
N GLY A 52 -1.45 -17.09 1.02
CA GLY A 52 -2.39 -17.88 1.83
C GLY A 52 -3.83 -17.49 1.51
N ASP A 53 -4.68 -17.49 2.54
CA ASP A 53 -6.12 -17.21 2.40
C ASP A 53 -6.51 -15.76 2.73
N GLY A 54 -5.52 -14.92 3.06
CA GLY A 54 -5.77 -13.53 3.49
C GLY A 54 -5.92 -13.39 5.01
N THR A 55 -5.69 -14.46 5.78
CA THR A 55 -5.72 -14.45 7.24
C THR A 55 -4.35 -14.79 7.83
N GLY A 56 -4.17 -14.54 9.13
CA GLY A 56 -2.98 -14.96 9.87
C GLY A 56 -1.65 -14.43 9.34
N GLY A 57 -1.64 -13.22 8.74
CA GLY A 57 -0.43 -12.65 8.15
C GLY A 57 -0.16 -13.07 6.70
N THR A 58 -1.09 -13.77 6.04
CA THR A 58 -0.98 -14.19 4.64
C THR A 58 -1.80 -13.30 3.70
N ILE A 59 -1.47 -13.32 2.41
CA ILE A 59 -2.24 -12.64 1.35
C ILE A 59 -3.01 -13.62 0.49
N SER A 60 -4.28 -13.30 0.20
CA SER A 60 -5.09 -14.09 -0.74
C SER A 60 -4.60 -13.89 -2.19
N ALA A 61 -4.89 -14.86 -3.06
CA ALA A 61 -4.54 -14.73 -4.48
C ALA A 61 -5.23 -13.53 -5.17
N ALA A 62 -6.46 -13.22 -4.76
CA ALA A 62 -7.21 -12.08 -5.29
C ALA A 62 -6.56 -10.75 -4.86
N ASP A 63 -6.20 -10.59 -3.59
CA ASP A 63 -5.59 -9.36 -3.08
C ASP A 63 -4.18 -9.18 -3.66
N LYS A 64 -3.43 -10.27 -3.80
CA LYS A 64 -2.13 -10.25 -4.46
C LYS A 64 -2.23 -9.76 -5.91
N ALA A 65 -3.24 -10.20 -6.67
CA ALA A 65 -3.47 -9.73 -8.04
C ALA A 65 -3.80 -8.22 -8.09
N LEU A 66 -4.50 -7.69 -7.09
CA LEU A 66 -4.76 -6.25 -6.97
C LEU A 66 -3.49 -5.44 -6.69
N ILE A 67 -2.58 -5.94 -5.85
CA ILE A 67 -1.26 -5.32 -5.64
C ILE A 67 -0.42 -5.39 -6.91
N GLN A 68 -0.35 -6.56 -7.55
CA GLN A 68 0.45 -6.78 -8.76
C GLN A 68 -0.02 -5.95 -9.95
N SER A 69 -1.33 -5.72 -10.07
CA SER A 69 -1.91 -4.83 -11.08
C SER A 69 -1.77 -3.34 -10.75
N GLY A 70 -1.23 -2.99 -9.58
CA GLY A 70 -1.11 -1.62 -9.10
C GLY A 70 -2.43 -0.99 -8.68
N ALA A 71 -3.51 -1.78 -8.50
CA ALA A 71 -4.77 -1.29 -7.96
C ALA A 71 -4.66 -0.98 -6.46
N LEU A 72 -3.73 -1.63 -5.77
CA LEU A 72 -3.40 -1.40 -4.37
C LEU A 72 -1.92 -1.12 -4.21
N LEU A 73 -1.60 -0.16 -3.34
CA LEU A 73 -0.27 0.07 -2.82
C LEU A 73 -0.15 -0.61 -1.46
N GLU A 74 0.80 -1.53 -1.30
CA GLU A 74 1.17 -2.04 0.01
C GLU A 74 2.14 -1.09 0.71
N HIS A 75 1.84 -0.74 1.95
CA HIS A 75 2.74 0.00 2.83
C HIS A 75 2.94 -0.79 4.11
N VAL A 76 4.20 -1.02 4.46
CA VAL A 76 4.57 -1.74 5.67
C VAL A 76 5.19 -0.77 6.67
N GLU A 77 4.68 -0.72 7.89
CA GLU A 77 5.25 0.09 8.95
C GLU A 77 5.27 -0.65 10.30
N SER A 78 6.19 -0.23 11.18
CA SER A 78 6.28 -0.73 12.56
C SER A 78 5.74 0.33 13.51
N VAL A 79 4.64 0.03 14.18
CA VAL A 79 3.87 0.98 14.98
C VAL A 79 3.57 0.45 16.37
N ARG A 80 3.52 1.34 17.36
CA ARG A 80 3.06 0.97 18.70
C ARG A 80 1.53 0.96 18.69
N LEU A 81 0.96 -0.24 18.66
CA LEU A 81 -0.47 -0.43 18.89
C LEU A 81 -0.66 -0.62 20.40
N GLY A 82 -1.70 0.01 20.98
CA GLY A 82 -1.98 -0.08 22.42
C GLY A 82 -2.20 -1.52 22.88
N ALA A 83 -2.27 -1.75 24.20
CA ALA A 83 -2.41 -3.08 24.79
C ALA A 83 -3.77 -3.78 24.54
N GLY A 84 -4.60 -3.26 23.62
CA GLY A 84 -5.90 -3.80 23.24
C GLY A 84 -5.84 -4.68 21.99
N ASN A 85 -6.95 -4.76 21.25
CA ASN A 85 -7.03 -5.48 20.00
C ASN A 85 -6.14 -4.80 18.93
N PRO A 86 -4.99 -5.39 18.53
CA PRO A 86 -4.08 -4.76 17.60
C PRO A 86 -4.71 -4.55 16.21
N GLN A 87 -5.67 -5.41 15.82
CA GLN A 87 -6.36 -5.25 14.54
C GLN A 87 -7.17 -3.94 14.50
N ALA A 88 -7.97 -3.68 15.53
CA ALA A 88 -8.78 -2.46 15.61
C ALA A 88 -7.91 -1.19 15.65
N ALA A 89 -6.80 -1.22 16.40
CA ALA A 89 -5.86 -0.10 16.44
C ALA A 89 -5.17 0.13 15.08
N ALA A 90 -4.90 -0.93 14.32
CA ALA A 90 -4.36 -0.82 12.98
C ALA A 90 -5.39 -0.23 11.99
N GLU A 91 -6.68 -0.53 12.16
CA GLU A 91 -7.78 0.06 11.37
C GLU A 91 -7.90 1.57 11.54
N GLU A 92 -7.83 2.07 12.77
CA GLU A 92 -7.80 3.50 13.05
C GLU A 92 -6.60 4.19 12.39
N LEU A 93 -5.44 3.54 12.46
CA LEU A 93 -4.20 4.03 11.85
C LEU A 93 -4.32 4.10 10.33
N TYR A 94 -4.82 3.05 9.66
CA TYR A 94 -5.06 3.07 8.22
C TYR A 94 -5.97 4.22 7.80
N ASN A 95 -7.09 4.42 8.51
CA ASN A 95 -8.02 5.51 8.21
C ASN A 95 -7.35 6.89 8.34
N SER A 96 -6.50 7.07 9.36
CA SER A 96 -5.74 8.31 9.53
C SER A 96 -4.70 8.54 8.42
N ARG A 97 -4.13 7.46 7.85
CA ARG A 97 -3.05 7.53 6.85
C ARG A 97 -3.55 7.55 5.41
N LYS A 98 -4.77 7.11 5.15
CA LYS A 98 -5.29 6.85 3.79
C LYS A 98 -5.18 8.08 2.89
N ALA A 99 -5.63 9.24 3.36
CA ALA A 99 -5.58 10.49 2.60
C ALA A 99 -4.13 10.91 2.33
N ASP A 100 -3.29 10.93 3.36
CA ASP A 100 -1.88 11.32 3.26
C ASP A 100 -1.09 10.42 2.31
N LYS A 101 -1.29 9.10 2.37
CA LYS A 101 -0.60 8.14 1.50
C LYS A 101 -1.06 8.28 0.06
N THR A 102 -2.34 8.52 -0.17
CA THR A 102 -2.86 8.81 -1.52
C THR A 102 -2.25 10.10 -2.07
N ALA A 103 -2.19 11.15 -1.27
CA ALA A 103 -1.58 12.43 -1.66
C ALA A 103 -0.08 12.30 -1.94
N GLN A 104 0.67 11.58 -1.11
CA GLN A 104 2.10 11.30 -1.32
C GLN A 104 2.34 10.50 -2.61
N LEU A 105 1.51 9.49 -2.87
CA LEU A 105 1.57 8.71 -4.11
C LEU A 105 1.32 9.60 -5.33
N GLN A 106 0.25 10.40 -5.28
CA GLN A 106 -0.09 11.31 -6.36
C GLN A 106 1.02 12.33 -6.60
N ALA A 107 1.54 12.97 -5.55
CA ALA A 107 2.64 13.93 -5.67
C ALA A 107 3.89 13.29 -6.31
N ARG A 108 4.24 12.07 -5.90
CA ARG A 108 5.43 11.36 -6.39
C ARG A 108 5.30 10.92 -7.85
N LEU A 109 4.11 10.46 -8.25
CA LEU A 109 3.89 9.90 -9.59
C LEU A 109 3.25 10.88 -10.57
N ASN A 110 2.96 12.13 -10.17
CA ASN A 110 2.22 13.08 -11.00
C ASN A 110 2.87 13.35 -12.36
N GLN A 111 4.20 13.41 -12.39
CA GLN A 111 4.99 13.69 -13.59
C GLN A 111 5.67 12.43 -14.17
N TYR A 112 5.38 11.24 -13.62
CA TYR A 112 5.99 10.00 -14.08
C TYR A 112 5.60 9.72 -15.53
N GLY A 113 6.58 9.44 -16.38
CA GLY A 113 6.38 9.20 -17.82
C GLY A 113 6.29 10.47 -18.68
N ARG A 114 6.55 11.66 -18.10
CA ARG A 114 6.70 12.88 -18.89
C ARG A 114 8.01 12.84 -19.66
N ASN A 115 7.93 12.69 -20.98
CA ASN A 115 9.05 12.99 -21.87
C ASN A 115 9.16 14.52 -21.95
N VAL A 116 10.10 15.10 -21.23
CA VAL A 116 10.54 16.47 -21.53
C VAL A 116 11.48 16.35 -22.72
N ASP A 117 10.99 16.70 -23.90
CA ASP A 117 11.86 17.06 -25.01
C ASP A 117 12.69 18.25 -24.53
N VAL A 118 13.97 18.00 -24.23
CA VAL A 118 14.93 19.05 -23.93
C VAL A 118 15.23 19.74 -25.27
N PRO A 119 14.93 21.05 -25.42
CA PRO A 119 15.24 21.77 -26.64
C PRO A 119 16.74 21.89 -26.90
#